data_AF-Q9NT91-F1
#
_entry.id   AF-Q9NT91-F1
#
_cell.length_a   1.000
_cell.length_b   1.000
_cell.length_c   1.000
_cell.angle_alpha   90.00
_cell.angle_beta   90.00
_cell.angle_gamma   90.00
#
_symmetry.space_group_name_H-M   'P 1'
#
loop_
_entity.id
_entity.type
_entity.pdbx_description
1 polymer ?
#
loop_
_entity_poly.entity_id
_entity_poly.type
_entity_poly.pdbx_seq_one_letter_code
_entity_poly.pdbx_strand_id
1 'polypeptide(L)'
;QSKVFLDDLPEDFSDALDEYNMKIMEDFTTFLRIVSKLADMNQEYQLPLSKIKFTGKECEDSQLVSHLMSCKEGRVAISPFVCLSGNFDDDLLRLETPNHVTLGTIGVNRSQAPVLLSQKFDNRGRKMSLNAYALDFYKHGSLIGLVQDNRMNEGDAYYLLKDFALTIKSIRCVIYLNIDFRFFNNLFII
;
A
#
# COMPACT_ATOMS: atom_id res chain seq x y z
N GLN A 1 -6.56 27.05 -4.55
CA GLN A 1 -6.94 26.12 -3.47
C GLN A 1 -8.44 26.16 -3.32
N SER A 2 -9.08 24.98 -3.24
CA SER A 2 -10.54 24.86 -3.07
C SER A 2 -11.02 25.64 -1.84
N LYS A 3 -12.27 26.11 -1.86
CA LYS A 3 -12.98 26.61 -0.67
C LYS A 3 -13.85 25.53 -0.03
N VAL A 4 -14.16 24.47 -0.77
CA VAL A 4 -15.01 23.36 -0.35
C VAL A 4 -14.12 22.14 -0.12
N PHE A 5 -14.10 21.67 1.11
CA PHE A 5 -13.26 20.56 1.54
C PHE A 5 -14.13 19.38 1.95
N LEU A 6 -13.59 18.18 1.73
CA LEU A 6 -14.21 16.96 2.20
C LEU A 6 -13.99 16.85 3.71
N ASP A 7 -15.07 16.55 4.43
CA ASP A 7 -15.02 16.25 5.86
C ASP A 7 -14.23 14.96 6.11
N ASP A 8 -13.81 14.77 7.36
CA ASP A 8 -13.20 13.52 7.76
C ASP A 8 -14.16 12.35 7.60
N LEU A 9 -13.58 11.18 7.31
CA LEU A 9 -14.35 9.95 7.18
C LEU A 9 -15.00 9.63 8.55
N PRO A 10 -16.27 9.18 8.59
CA PRO A 10 -16.87 8.74 9.84
C PRO A 10 -16.03 7.65 10.52
N GLU A 11 -16.04 7.63 11.85
CA GLU A 11 -15.15 6.79 12.67
C GLU A 11 -15.26 5.31 12.31
N ASP A 12 -16.48 4.79 12.18
CA ASP A 12 -16.76 3.41 11.79
C ASP A 12 -16.20 3.03 10.41
N PHE A 13 -16.19 3.96 9.47
CA PHE A 13 -15.60 3.77 8.14
C PHE A 13 -14.07 3.89 8.17
N SER A 14 -13.52 4.75 9.03
CA SER A 14 -12.08 4.88 9.23
C SER A 14 -11.53 3.59 9.85
N ASP A 15 -12.18 3.08 10.89
CA ASP A 15 -11.78 1.85 11.57
C ASP A 15 -11.83 0.66 10.62
N ALA A 16 -12.90 0.53 9.83
CA ALA A 16 -13.02 -0.53 8.82
C ALA A 16 -11.94 -0.43 7.73
N LEU A 17 -11.55 0.79 7.34
CA LEU A 17 -10.49 1.02 6.37
C LEU A 17 -9.12 0.65 6.93
N ASP A 18 -8.85 0.99 8.19
CA ASP A 18 -7.62 0.65 8.88
C ASP A 18 -7.50 -0.87 9.08
N GLU A 19 -8.59 -1.54 9.47
CA GLU A 19 -8.64 -3.00 9.56
C GLU A 19 -8.35 -3.66 8.19
N TYR A 20 -8.99 -3.17 7.12
CA TYR A 20 -8.72 -3.63 5.76
C TYR A 20 -7.24 -3.47 5.39
N ASN A 21 -6.68 -2.28 5.61
CA ASN A 21 -5.28 -1.98 5.26
C ASN A 21 -4.31 -2.85 6.06
N MET A 22 -4.57 -3.07 7.35
CA MET A 22 -3.77 -3.97 8.18
C MET A 22 -3.76 -5.38 7.61
N LYS A 23 -4.94 -5.91 7.26
CA LYS A 23 -5.06 -7.25 6.68
C LYS A 23 -4.35 -7.38 5.34
N ILE A 24 -4.53 -6.41 4.44
CA ILE A 24 -3.82 -6.38 3.15
C ILE A 24 -2.30 -6.35 3.36
N MET A 25 -1.82 -5.57 4.32
CA MET A 25 -0.39 -5.49 4.62
C MET A 25 0.16 -6.79 5.19
N GLU A 26 -0.62 -7.49 6.03
CA GLU A 26 -0.26 -8.82 6.54
C GLU A 26 -0.17 -9.86 5.41
N ASP A 27 -1.20 -9.93 4.55
CA ASP A 27 -1.24 -10.82 3.41
C ASP A 27 -0.08 -10.53 2.44
N PHE A 28 0.17 -9.26 2.14
CA PHE A 28 1.24 -8.85 1.24
C PHE A 28 2.63 -9.10 1.84
N THR A 29 2.82 -8.88 3.13
CA THR A 29 4.08 -9.20 3.82
C THR A 29 4.33 -10.70 3.83
N THR A 30 3.29 -11.50 4.04
CA THR A 30 3.35 -12.96 3.94
C THR A 30 3.73 -13.40 2.54
N PHE A 31 3.10 -12.82 1.52
CA PHE A 31 3.46 -13.03 0.12
C PHE A 31 4.95 -12.72 -0.13
N LEU A 32 5.43 -11.55 0.30
CA LEU A 32 6.84 -11.17 0.17
C LEU A 32 7.76 -12.22 0.81
N ARG A 33 7.49 -12.62 2.06
CA ARG A 33 8.26 -13.68 2.76
C ARG A 33 8.30 -15.00 2.00
N ILE A 34 7.19 -15.40 1.36
CA ILE A 34 7.13 -16.63 0.56
C ILE A 34 8.01 -16.49 -0.68
N VAL A 35 7.85 -15.42 -1.46
CA VAL A 35 8.62 -15.25 -2.71
C VAL A 35 10.10 -15.01 -2.44
N SER A 36 10.46 -14.40 -1.30
CA SER A 36 11.86 -14.25 -0.88
C SER A 36 12.57 -15.59 -0.67
N LYS A 37 11.87 -16.62 -0.18
CA LYS A 37 12.43 -17.97 -0.06
C LYS A 37 12.72 -18.63 -1.40
N LEU A 38 12.11 -18.12 -2.48
CA LEU A 38 12.31 -18.58 -3.85
C LEU A 38 13.30 -17.70 -4.63
N ALA A 39 13.80 -16.62 -4.03
CA ALA A 39 14.65 -15.65 -4.70
C ALA A 39 16.06 -16.21 -4.94
N ASP A 40 16.71 -15.74 -6.03
CA ASP A 40 18.10 -16.07 -6.32
C ASP A 40 19.04 -15.25 -5.42
N MET A 41 19.41 -15.84 -4.27
CA MET A 41 20.29 -15.20 -3.30
C MET A 41 21.71 -14.95 -3.81
N ASN A 42 22.13 -15.53 -4.96
CA ASN A 42 23.46 -15.30 -5.50
C ASN A 42 23.73 -13.83 -5.84
N GLN A 43 22.69 -13.09 -6.24
CA GLN A 43 22.79 -11.66 -6.54
C GLN A 43 22.72 -10.81 -5.26
N GLU A 44 21.92 -11.22 -4.28
CA GLU A 44 21.80 -10.53 -2.98
C GLU A 44 23.11 -10.58 -2.17
N TYR A 45 23.91 -11.62 -2.38
CA TYR A 45 25.23 -11.80 -1.76
C TYR A 45 26.39 -11.12 -2.48
N GLN A 46 26.08 -10.19 -3.39
CA GLN A 46 27.07 -9.38 -4.09
C GLN A 46 26.91 -7.90 -3.77
N LEU A 47 28.02 -7.18 -3.74
CA LEU A 47 27.98 -5.72 -3.65
C LEU A 47 27.26 -5.13 -4.87
N PRO A 48 26.30 -4.20 -4.69
CA PRO A 48 25.43 -3.74 -5.77
C PRO A 48 26.16 -3.19 -6.99
N LEU A 49 27.26 -2.47 -6.78
CA LEU A 49 28.05 -1.82 -7.82
C LEU A 49 29.19 -2.70 -8.36
N SER A 50 30.05 -3.22 -7.47
CA SER A 50 31.26 -3.95 -7.87
C SER A 50 31.04 -5.43 -8.17
N LYS A 51 29.87 -5.97 -7.81
CA LYS A 51 29.52 -7.40 -7.92
C LYS A 51 30.45 -8.33 -7.14
N ILE A 52 31.25 -7.79 -6.23
CA ILE A 52 32.12 -8.58 -5.35
C ILE A 52 31.23 -9.36 -4.39
N LYS A 53 31.41 -10.68 -4.32
CA LYS A 53 30.74 -11.54 -3.35
C LYS A 53 31.28 -11.27 -1.95
N PHE A 54 30.38 -11.12 -0.98
CA PHE A 54 30.74 -10.92 0.44
C PHE A 54 30.42 -12.14 1.32
N THR A 55 29.98 -13.24 0.72
CA THR A 55 29.86 -14.54 1.39
C THR A 55 31.25 -15.12 1.65
N GLY A 56 31.74 -15.00 2.88
CA GLY A 56 32.98 -15.62 3.36
C GLY A 56 32.74 -16.96 4.05
N LYS A 57 33.82 -17.65 4.45
CA LYS A 57 33.72 -18.81 5.35
C LYS A 57 33.22 -18.35 6.72
N GLU A 58 32.32 -19.11 7.33
CA GLU A 58 31.85 -18.85 8.69
C GLU A 58 33.05 -18.84 9.66
N CYS A 59 33.16 -17.77 10.45
CA CYS A 59 34.16 -17.66 11.50
C CYS A 59 33.53 -18.19 12.79
N GLU A 60 33.77 -19.45 13.12
CA GLU A 60 33.05 -20.14 14.20
C GLU A 60 33.54 -19.74 15.61
N ASP A 61 34.69 -19.07 15.73
CA ASP A 61 35.44 -18.97 16.99
C ASP A 61 35.32 -17.61 17.73
N SER A 62 34.16 -16.94 17.70
CA SER A 62 33.98 -15.74 18.54
C SER A 62 32.58 -15.54 19.12
N GLN A 63 32.53 -15.06 20.37
CA GLN A 63 31.28 -14.66 21.04
C GLN A 63 30.50 -13.60 20.25
N LEU A 64 31.20 -12.73 19.52
CA LEU A 64 30.57 -11.72 18.65
C LEU A 64 29.82 -12.38 17.50
N VAL A 65 30.41 -13.39 16.84
CA VAL A 65 29.73 -14.12 15.77
C VAL A 65 28.52 -14.88 16.30
N SER A 66 28.64 -15.55 17.45
CA SER A 66 27.50 -16.23 18.08
C SER A 66 26.34 -15.26 18.39
N HIS A 67 26.66 -14.07 18.90
CA HIS A 67 25.68 -13.03 19.16
C HIS A 67 25.03 -12.52 17.86
N LEU A 68 25.82 -12.23 16.82
CA LEU A 68 25.29 -11.77 15.53
C LEU A 68 24.42 -12.84 14.84
N MET A 69 24.79 -14.11 14.94
CA MET A 69 24.02 -15.23 14.37
C MET A 69 22.72 -15.48 15.12
N SER A 70 22.66 -15.21 16.42
CA SER A 70 21.39 -15.27 17.18
C SER A 70 20.36 -14.23 16.71
N CYS A 71 20.79 -13.19 15.99
CA CYS A 71 19.94 -12.14 15.42
C CYS A 71 19.50 -12.42 13.97
N LYS A 72 19.69 -13.63 13.46
CA LYS A 72 19.39 -14.00 12.06
C LYS A 72 17.89 -14.18 11.80
N GLU A 73 17.12 -14.52 12.83
CA GLU A 73 15.68 -14.74 12.70
C GLU A 73 14.94 -13.47 12.27
N GLY A 74 13.92 -13.64 11.42
CA GLY A 74 13.13 -12.54 10.88
C GLY A 74 13.83 -11.70 9.82
N ARG A 75 14.86 -12.21 9.13
CA ARG A 75 15.57 -11.52 8.03
C ARG A 75 15.59 -12.37 6.77
N VAL A 76 14.41 -12.62 6.20
CA VAL A 76 14.23 -13.45 4.99
C VAL A 76 13.91 -12.57 3.78
N ALA A 77 13.02 -11.59 3.96
CA ALA A 77 12.50 -10.77 2.87
C ALA A 77 13.23 -9.45 2.70
N ILE A 78 14.09 -9.09 3.66
CA ILE A 78 14.85 -7.85 3.67
C ILE A 78 16.26 -8.04 3.13
N SER A 79 16.74 -7.03 2.40
CA SER A 79 18.11 -7.00 1.90
C SER A 79 19.14 -7.14 3.03
N PRO A 80 20.21 -7.94 2.85
CA PRO A 80 21.28 -8.06 3.84
C PRO A 80 21.90 -6.71 4.24
N PHE A 81 21.96 -5.74 3.32
CA PHE A 81 22.48 -4.40 3.57
C PHE A 81 21.56 -3.58 4.48
N VAL A 82 20.25 -3.76 4.33
CA VAL A 82 19.23 -3.06 5.11
C VAL A 82 19.06 -3.69 6.48
N CYS A 83 19.33 -4.99 6.63
CA CYS A 83 19.38 -5.65 7.93
C CYS A 83 20.45 -5.02 8.86
N LEU A 84 21.54 -4.46 8.30
CA LEU A 84 22.61 -3.83 9.09
C LEU A 84 22.17 -2.52 9.76
N SER A 85 21.09 -1.89 9.30
CA SER A 85 20.50 -0.72 9.96
C SER A 85 19.42 -1.08 11.00
N GLY A 86 19.24 -2.37 11.29
CA GLY A 86 18.31 -2.85 12.33
C GLY A 86 16.88 -3.09 11.83
N ASN A 87 16.67 -3.20 10.52
CA ASN A 87 15.37 -3.57 9.95
C ASN A 87 15.18 -5.10 9.92
N PHE A 88 13.94 -5.54 10.17
CA PHE A 88 13.50 -6.94 10.19
C PHE A 88 12.21 -7.12 9.38
N ASP A 89 11.89 -8.35 9.00
CA ASP A 89 10.73 -8.66 8.16
C ASP A 89 9.40 -8.17 8.75
N ASP A 90 9.31 -7.91 10.06
CA ASP A 90 8.13 -7.33 10.71
C ASP A 90 7.98 -5.83 10.40
N ASP A 91 9.08 -5.13 10.10
CA ASP A 91 9.04 -3.74 9.65
C ASP A 91 8.35 -3.61 8.29
N LEU A 92 8.25 -4.70 7.51
CA LEU A 92 7.47 -4.71 6.26
C LEU A 92 5.97 -4.45 6.49
N LEU A 93 5.46 -4.60 7.72
CA LEU A 93 4.07 -4.23 8.03
C LEU A 93 3.86 -2.71 8.14
N ARG A 94 4.90 -1.93 8.49
CA ARG A 94 4.79 -0.49 8.80
C ARG A 94 4.75 0.39 7.56
N LEU A 95 3.70 1.20 7.40
CA LEU A 95 3.49 2.05 6.20
C LEU A 95 4.67 2.95 5.83
N GLU A 96 5.46 3.34 6.82
CA GLU A 96 6.62 4.22 6.70
C GLU A 96 7.88 3.52 6.14
N THR A 97 7.88 2.19 6.08
CA THR A 97 9.03 1.40 5.63
C THR A 97 9.34 1.67 4.15
N PRO A 98 10.56 2.10 3.80
CA PRO A 98 10.91 2.42 2.42
C PRO A 98 10.81 1.23 1.45
N ASN A 99 10.51 1.51 0.18
CA ASN A 99 10.37 0.48 -0.85
C ASN A 99 11.64 -0.35 -1.13
N HIS A 100 12.83 0.19 -0.83
CA HIS A 100 14.12 -0.46 -1.13
C HIS A 100 14.58 -1.41 -0.01
N VAL A 101 13.72 -1.69 0.96
CA VAL A 101 14.02 -2.55 2.11
C VAL A 101 13.98 -4.03 1.71
N THR A 102 13.14 -4.42 0.76
CA THR A 102 12.99 -5.80 0.29
C THR A 102 14.18 -6.29 -0.53
N LEU A 103 14.34 -7.61 -0.69
CA LEU A 103 15.33 -8.18 -1.63
C LEU A 103 15.17 -7.59 -3.04
N GLY A 104 16.27 -7.14 -3.64
CA GLY A 104 16.28 -6.52 -4.96
C GLY A 104 15.91 -7.49 -6.09
N THR A 105 16.15 -8.79 -5.89
CA THR A 105 15.88 -9.88 -6.83
C THR A 105 14.40 -10.22 -7.01
N ILE A 106 13.54 -9.89 -6.05
CA ILE A 106 12.09 -10.16 -6.13
C ILE A 106 11.42 -9.20 -7.11
N GLY A 107 11.96 -7.98 -7.28
CA GLY A 107 11.38 -6.96 -8.16
C GLY A 107 9.98 -6.45 -7.75
N VAL A 108 9.46 -6.92 -6.61
CA VAL A 108 8.21 -6.49 -6.01
C VAL A 108 8.53 -5.68 -4.75
N ASN A 109 7.83 -4.57 -4.56
CA ASN A 109 7.99 -3.71 -3.39
C ASN A 109 6.63 -3.39 -2.75
N ARG A 110 6.70 -2.81 -1.55
CA ARG A 110 5.54 -2.47 -0.73
C ARG A 110 4.56 -1.50 -1.41
N SER A 111 5.04 -0.53 -2.21
CA SER A 111 4.15 0.42 -2.89
C SER A 111 3.20 -0.20 -3.92
N GLN A 112 3.39 -1.48 -4.25
CA GLN A 112 2.49 -2.25 -5.10
C GLN A 112 1.38 -2.96 -4.29
N ALA A 113 1.41 -2.90 -2.95
CA ALA A 113 0.34 -3.42 -2.11
C ALA A 113 -0.95 -2.59 -2.32
N PRO A 114 -2.13 -3.23 -2.43
CA PRO A 114 -3.41 -2.56 -2.70
C PRO A 114 -4.00 -1.91 -1.43
N VAL A 115 -3.21 -1.08 -0.75
CA VAL A 115 -3.64 -0.30 0.41
C VAL A 115 -4.41 0.95 -0.03
N LEU A 116 -5.42 1.32 0.76
CA LEU A 116 -6.30 2.45 0.50
C LEU A 116 -6.00 3.57 1.50
N LEU A 117 -5.45 4.69 1.02
CA LEU A 117 -5.12 5.83 1.87
C LEU A 117 -6.27 6.83 1.88
N SER A 118 -6.88 7.05 3.05
CA SER A 118 -7.92 8.07 3.25
C SER A 118 -7.37 9.50 3.28
N GLN A 119 -6.08 9.65 3.63
CA GLN A 119 -5.44 10.95 3.82
C GLN A 119 -4.24 11.13 2.89
N LYS A 120 -4.03 12.37 2.45
CA LYS A 120 -2.84 12.79 1.72
C LYS A 120 -2.02 13.71 2.61
N PHE A 121 -0.72 13.54 2.60
CA PHE A 121 0.22 14.40 3.33
C PHE A 121 1.14 15.10 2.34
N ASP A 122 1.53 16.33 2.65
CA ASP A 122 2.56 17.03 1.88
C ASP A 122 3.97 16.54 2.25
N ASN A 123 4.99 17.04 1.53
CA ASN A 123 6.40 16.68 1.76
C ASN A 123 6.93 17.07 3.16
N ARG A 124 6.13 17.77 3.98
CA ARG A 124 6.45 18.16 5.36
C ARG A 124 5.61 17.38 6.38
N GLY A 125 4.85 16.37 5.95
CA GLY A 125 3.99 15.56 6.81
C GLY A 125 2.71 16.25 7.24
N ARG A 126 2.30 17.35 6.60
CA ARG A 126 1.04 18.04 6.95
C ARG A 126 -0.12 17.42 6.18
N LYS A 127 -1.21 17.11 6.88
CA LYS A 127 -2.45 16.61 6.28
C LYS A 127 -2.98 17.62 5.27
N MET A 128 -3.23 17.15 4.05
CA MET A 128 -3.78 17.94 2.95
C MET A 128 -5.29 17.76 2.92
N SER A 129 -6.03 18.87 2.94
CA SER A 129 -7.48 18.86 2.76
C SER A 129 -7.85 18.39 1.36
N LEU A 130 -8.77 17.43 1.28
CA LEU A 130 -9.28 16.90 0.01
C LEU A 130 -10.38 17.81 -0.53
N ASN A 131 -10.47 17.92 -1.86
CA ASN A 131 -11.51 18.70 -2.53
C ASN A 131 -12.83 17.91 -2.56
N ALA A 132 -13.94 18.53 -2.14
CA ALA A 132 -15.27 17.90 -2.05
C ALA A 132 -16.12 17.99 -3.33
N TYR A 133 -15.52 18.24 -4.50
CA TYR A 133 -16.21 18.49 -5.76
C TYR A 133 -17.39 17.54 -6.08
N ALA A 134 -17.25 16.24 -5.83
CA ALA A 134 -18.29 15.27 -6.13
C ALA A 134 -19.52 15.45 -5.22
N LEU A 135 -19.28 15.68 -3.92
CA LEU A 135 -20.34 15.94 -2.94
C LEU A 135 -21.01 17.29 -3.19
N ASP A 136 -20.21 18.31 -3.54
CA ASP A 136 -20.70 19.66 -3.85
C ASP A 136 -21.59 19.64 -5.10
N PHE A 137 -21.15 18.97 -6.16
CA PHE A 137 -21.96 18.76 -7.36
C PHE A 137 -23.22 17.95 -7.08
N TYR A 138 -23.15 16.92 -6.23
CA TYR A 138 -24.34 16.15 -5.84
C TYR A 138 -25.38 17.00 -5.12
N LYS A 139 -24.96 17.91 -4.22
CA LYS A 139 -25.86 18.79 -3.47
C LYS A 139 -26.47 19.91 -4.32
N HIS A 140 -25.71 20.45 -5.28
CA HIS A 140 -26.08 21.69 -5.97
C HIS A 140 -26.31 21.56 -7.48
N GLY A 141 -25.82 20.50 -8.12
CA GLY A 141 -25.97 20.23 -9.55
C GLY A 141 -25.30 21.25 -10.46
N SER A 142 -24.32 22.02 -9.97
CA SER A 142 -23.75 23.18 -10.68
C SER A 142 -22.28 22.97 -11.04
N LEU A 143 -21.99 22.88 -12.35
CA LEU A 143 -20.60 22.87 -12.85
C LEU A 143 -19.91 24.22 -12.64
N ILE A 144 -20.65 25.33 -12.75
CA ILE A 144 -20.15 26.68 -12.50
C ILE A 144 -19.72 26.82 -11.03
N GLY A 145 -20.47 26.22 -10.09
CA GLY A 145 -20.11 26.16 -8.67
C GLY A 145 -18.78 25.43 -8.44
N LEU A 146 -18.50 24.35 -9.17
CA LEU A 146 -17.21 23.67 -9.09
C LEU A 146 -16.04 24.54 -9.55
N VAL A 147 -16.24 25.32 -10.62
CA VAL A 147 -15.20 26.24 -11.12
C VAL A 147 -14.94 27.36 -10.11
N GLN A 148 -15.99 27.93 -9.51
CA GLN A 148 -15.86 29.09 -8.63
C GLN A 148 -15.42 28.72 -7.20
N ASP A 149 -16.02 27.69 -6.61
CA ASP A 149 -15.85 27.36 -5.19
C ASP A 149 -14.82 26.25 -4.98
N ASN A 150 -14.81 25.24 -5.85
CA ASN A 150 -13.80 24.18 -5.80
C ASN A 150 -12.51 24.55 -6.54
N ARG A 151 -12.51 25.69 -7.25
CA ARG A 151 -11.41 26.26 -8.05
C ARG A 151 -10.82 25.25 -9.04
N MET A 152 -11.70 24.56 -9.75
CA MET A 152 -11.33 23.57 -10.76
C MET A 152 -11.38 24.19 -12.16
N ASN A 153 -10.54 23.71 -13.08
CA ASN A 153 -10.77 23.96 -14.49
C ASN A 153 -12.07 23.25 -14.92
N GLU A 154 -12.88 23.89 -15.78
CA GLU A 154 -14.17 23.35 -16.19
C GLU A 154 -14.07 21.99 -16.89
N GLY A 155 -13.06 21.83 -17.76
CA GLY A 155 -12.79 20.55 -18.42
C GLY A 155 -12.43 19.47 -17.41
N ASP A 156 -11.52 19.77 -16.49
CA ASP A 156 -11.11 18.83 -15.43
C ASP A 156 -12.28 18.45 -14.52
N ALA A 157 -13.13 19.41 -14.17
CA ALA A 157 -14.33 19.17 -13.37
C ALA A 157 -15.29 18.21 -14.08
N TYR A 158 -15.53 18.42 -15.38
CA TYR A 158 -16.36 17.50 -16.17
C TYR A 158 -15.76 16.09 -16.23
N TYR A 159 -14.45 15.97 -16.49
CA TYR A 159 -13.77 14.67 -16.53
C TYR A 159 -13.84 13.94 -15.19
N LEU A 160 -13.59 14.63 -14.07
CA LEU A 160 -13.62 14.04 -12.73
C LEU A 160 -15.02 13.61 -12.30
N LEU A 161 -16.07 14.37 -12.68
CA LEU A 161 -17.45 13.95 -12.44
C LEU A 161 -17.84 12.74 -13.29
N LYS A 162 -17.44 12.72 -14.57
CA LYS A 162 -17.68 11.58 -15.47
C LYS A 162 -16.99 10.33 -14.95
N ASP A 163 -15.73 10.43 -14.54
CA ASP A 163 -14.97 9.32 -13.99
C ASP A 163 -15.63 8.80 -12.71
N PHE A 164 -15.96 9.69 -11.77
CA PHE A 164 -16.69 9.34 -10.55
C PHE A 164 -18.01 8.61 -10.84
N ALA A 165 -18.80 9.07 -11.81
CA ALA A 165 -20.04 8.40 -12.21
C ALA A 165 -19.80 6.99 -12.77
N LEU A 166 -18.73 6.79 -13.55
CA LEU A 166 -18.32 5.46 -14.04
C LEU A 166 -17.83 4.55 -12.92
N THR A 167 -17.10 5.09 -11.94
CA THR A 167 -16.67 4.36 -10.74
C THR A 167 -17.87 3.86 -9.96
N ILE A 168 -18.86 4.72 -9.65
CA ILE A 168 -20.08 4.32 -8.95
C ILE A 168 -20.86 3.26 -9.75
N LYS A 169 -20.96 3.41 -11.07
CA LYS A 169 -21.60 2.41 -11.94
C LYS A 169 -20.88 1.05 -11.87
N SER A 170 -19.55 1.06 -11.80
CA SER A 170 -18.73 -0.15 -11.70
C SER A 170 -18.89 -0.83 -10.35
N ILE A 171 -18.83 -0.08 -9.26
CA ILE A 171 -19.09 -0.58 -7.89
C ILE A 171 -20.48 -1.22 -7.82
N ARG A 172 -21.49 -0.52 -8.34
CA ARG A 172 -22.86 -1.01 -8.41
C ARG A 172 -22.94 -2.36 -9.14
N CYS A 173 -22.28 -2.49 -10.28
CA CYS A 173 -22.25 -3.73 -11.06
C CYS A 173 -21.65 -4.90 -10.25
N VAL A 174 -20.50 -4.68 -9.61
CA VAL A 174 -19.83 -5.70 -8.81
C VAL A 174 -20.67 -6.14 -7.60
N ILE A 175 -21.37 -5.20 -6.96
CA ILE A 175 -22.27 -5.51 -5.84
C ILE A 175 -23.45 -6.36 -6.32
N TYR A 176 -24.13 -5.98 -7.41
CA TYR A 176 -25.24 -6.77 -7.95
C TYR A 176 -24.80 -8.17 -8.35
N LEU A 177 -23.67 -8.31 -9.05
CA LEU A 177 -23.12 -9.61 -9.40
C LEU A 177 -22.80 -10.45 -8.16
N ASN A 178 -22.24 -9.87 -7.10
CA ASN A 178 -21.98 -10.60 -5.85
C ASN A 178 -23.26 -11.05 -5.15
N ILE A 179 -24.30 -10.23 -5.14
CA ILE A 179 -25.60 -10.58 -4.57
C ILE A 179 -26.22 -11.73 -5.38
N ASP A 180 -26.22 -11.63 -6.70
CA ASP A 180 -26.73 -12.67 -7.59
C ASP A 180 -25.93 -13.97 -7.43
N PHE A 181 -24.60 -13.93 -7.38
CA PHE A 181 -23.76 -15.11 -7.12
C PHE A 181 -24.04 -15.76 -5.75
N ARG A 182 -24.23 -14.97 -4.68
CA ARG A 182 -24.64 -15.50 -3.38
C ARG A 182 -26.04 -16.12 -3.43
N PHE A 183 -26.96 -15.52 -4.18
CA PHE A 183 -28.30 -16.07 -4.40
C PHE A 183 -28.24 -17.40 -5.17
N PHE A 184 -27.43 -17.48 -6.23
CA PHE A 184 -27.18 -18.73 -6.97
C PHE A 184 -26.50 -19.80 -6.12
N ASN A 185 -25.46 -19.47 -5.36
CA ASN A 185 -24.79 -20.45 -4.48
C ASN A 185 -25.72 -20.97 -3.37
N ASN A 186 -26.64 -20.14 -2.86
CA ASN A 186 -27.65 -20.59 -1.91
C ASN A 186 -28.77 -21.44 -2.55
N LEU A 187 -29.01 -21.31 -3.86
CA LEU A 187 -29.98 -22.12 -4.60
C LEU A 187 -29.43 -23.52 -4.96
N PHE A 188 -28.10 -23.70 -5.00
CA PHE A 188 -27.44 -24.98 -5.26
C PHE A 188 -27.04 -25.76 -3.99
N ILE A 189 -27.42 -25.29 -2.80
CA ILE A 189 -27.20 -25.96 -1.51
C ILE A 189 -28.51 -26.50 -0.89
N ILE A 190 -29.62 -26.48 -1.62
CA ILE A 190 -30.88 -27.14 -1.26
C ILE A 190 -31.21 -28.21 -2.31
#